data_AF-A0A538RFR5-F1
#
_entry.id   AF-A0A538RFR5-F1
#
_cell.length_a   1.000
_cell.length_b   1.000
_cell.length_c   1.000
_cell.angle_alpha   90.00
_cell.angle_beta   90.00
_cell.angle_gamma   90.00
#
_symmetry.space_group_name_H-M   'P 1'
#
loop_
_entity.id
_entity.type
_entity.pdbx_description
1 polymer ?
#
loop_
_entity_poly.entity_id
_entity_poly.type
_entity_poly.pdbx_seq_one_letter_code
_entity_poly.pdbx_strand_id
1 'polypeptide(L)'
;MASSTASPELLVELQNKATQLRIESVRATTEAGSGHPSSCCSAADIVAALFFSVMRYDPQNPKALNSDRFVLSKGHAAPLLYAAWAEAGLFPKSDLLKLRTLTSDLEGHPTPRLSFVDMATGSLGQGLPVGIGIALNAKFVDKLDHRTYVLMGDGESVEGSVWEAAEVARYHGLDNLCAIVDVNRLGQSDPTI
;
A
#
# COMPACT_ATOMS: atom_id res chain seq x y z
N MET A 1 10.98 2.14 25.46
CA MET A 1 10.83 2.77 24.13
C MET A 1 10.29 4.16 24.35
N ALA A 2 11.00 5.20 23.90
CA ALA A 2 10.46 6.55 23.97
C ALA A 2 9.21 6.59 23.08
N SER A 3 8.04 6.72 23.70
CA SER A 3 6.80 7.04 23.00
C SER A 3 6.94 8.47 22.51
N SER A 4 7.56 8.68 21.34
CA SER A 4 7.50 9.98 20.68
C SER A 4 6.08 10.14 20.13
N THR A 5 5.23 10.82 20.87
CA THR A 5 3.95 11.30 20.34
C THR A 5 4.27 12.22 19.16
N ALA A 6 3.66 11.96 18.00
CA ALA A 6 3.78 12.83 16.84
C ALA A 6 3.44 14.28 17.22
N SER A 7 4.18 15.25 16.69
CA SER A 7 3.89 16.65 16.99
C SER A 7 2.54 17.05 16.37
N PRO A 8 1.82 18.02 16.96
CA PRO A 8 0.57 18.52 16.37
C PRO A 8 0.73 18.98 14.92
N GLU A 9 1.87 19.58 14.58
CA GLU A 9 2.18 20.04 13.22
C GLU A 9 2.28 18.87 12.24
N LEU A 10 2.98 17.81 12.62
CA LEU A 10 3.08 16.59 11.81
C LEU A 10 1.70 15.95 11.61
N LEU A 11 0.86 15.90 12.65
CA LEU A 11 -0.50 15.36 12.51
C LEU A 11 -1.34 16.14 11.50
N VAL A 12 -1.27 17.48 11.52
CA VAL A 12 -1.95 18.34 10.54
C VAL A 12 -1.41 18.09 9.14
N GLU A 13 -0.09 17.95 8.97
CA GLU A 13 0.50 17.63 7.68
C GLU A 13 -0.01 16.29 7.14
N LEU A 14 -0.02 15.24 7.97
CA LEU A 14 -0.50 13.91 7.56
C LEU A 14 -1.98 13.90 7.22
N GLN A 15 -2.82 14.66 7.95
CA GLN A 15 -4.24 14.84 7.62
C GLN A 15 -4.43 15.53 6.26
N ASN A 16 -3.60 16.53 5.97
CA ASN A 16 -3.60 17.21 4.66
C ASN A 16 -3.17 16.24 3.55
N LYS A 17 -2.09 15.47 3.75
CA LYS A 17 -1.66 14.42 2.80
C LYS A 17 -2.78 13.43 2.55
N ALA A 18 -3.39 12.87 3.59
CA ALA A 18 -4.49 11.93 3.44
C ALA A 18 -5.69 12.53 2.68
N THR A 19 -6.01 13.81 2.92
CA THR A 19 -7.04 14.54 2.18
C THR A 19 -6.68 14.66 0.69
N GLN A 20 -5.44 14.99 0.36
CA GLN A 20 -4.98 15.04 -1.03
C GLN A 20 -5.05 13.66 -1.70
N LEU A 21 -4.63 12.59 -1.01
CA LEU A 21 -4.73 11.23 -1.52
C LEU A 21 -6.17 10.82 -1.84
N ARG A 22 -7.14 11.23 -1.00
CA ARG A 22 -8.58 11.04 -1.26
C ARG A 22 -9.02 11.78 -2.51
N ILE A 23 -8.69 13.06 -2.63
CA ILE A 23 -9.03 13.91 -3.78
C ILE A 23 -8.51 13.29 -5.07
N GLU A 24 -7.23 12.92 -5.12
CA GLU A 24 -6.63 12.38 -6.34
C GLU A 24 -7.17 10.99 -6.70
N SER A 25 -7.47 10.15 -5.71
CA SER A 25 -8.12 8.86 -5.94
C SER A 25 -9.51 9.02 -6.58
N VAL A 26 -10.31 9.97 -6.07
CA VAL A 26 -11.63 10.28 -6.63
C VAL A 26 -11.51 10.86 -8.03
N ARG A 27 -10.58 11.79 -8.26
CA ARG A 27 -10.38 12.41 -9.59
C ARG A 27 -9.93 11.40 -10.64
N ALA A 28 -8.92 10.57 -10.33
CA ALA A 28 -8.40 9.58 -11.25
C ALA A 28 -9.46 8.54 -11.64
N THR A 29 -10.22 8.03 -10.66
CA THR A 29 -11.28 7.04 -10.92
C THR A 29 -12.48 7.65 -11.66
N THR A 30 -12.79 8.92 -11.41
CA THR A 30 -13.82 9.66 -12.15
C THR A 30 -13.42 9.84 -13.61
N GLU A 31 -12.19 10.30 -13.88
CA GLU A 31 -11.68 10.48 -15.25
C GLU A 31 -11.63 9.16 -16.02
N ALA A 32 -11.19 8.08 -15.38
CA ALA A 32 -11.16 6.75 -15.97
C ALA A 32 -12.55 6.13 -16.19
N GLY A 33 -13.63 6.73 -15.66
CA GLY A 33 -14.99 6.19 -15.69
C GLY A 33 -15.14 4.85 -14.94
N SER A 34 -14.15 4.46 -14.13
CA SER A 34 -14.12 3.19 -13.39
C SER A 34 -13.06 3.21 -12.29
N GLY A 35 -13.25 2.39 -11.24
CA GLY A 35 -12.29 2.24 -10.15
C GLY A 35 -12.95 2.10 -8.78
N HIS A 36 -12.15 2.21 -7.72
CA HIS A 36 -12.58 1.90 -6.34
C HIS A 36 -12.26 3.05 -5.36
N PRO A 37 -12.88 4.24 -5.52
CA PRO A 37 -12.55 5.41 -4.69
C PRO A 37 -12.86 5.20 -3.20
N SER A 38 -13.94 4.50 -2.85
CA SER A 38 -14.27 4.21 -1.44
C SER A 38 -13.19 3.37 -0.74
N SER A 39 -12.71 2.31 -1.41
CA SER A 39 -11.61 1.47 -0.93
C SER A 39 -10.29 2.24 -0.79
N CYS A 40 -10.10 3.32 -1.55
CA CYS A 40 -8.96 4.23 -1.40
C CYS A 40 -9.16 5.15 -0.19
N CYS A 41 -10.36 5.70 -0.03
CA CYS A 41 -10.66 6.68 1.03
C CYS A 41 -10.57 6.11 2.45
N SER A 42 -10.91 4.82 2.64
CA SER A 42 -10.79 4.13 3.93
C SER A 42 -9.33 4.01 4.40
N ALA A 43 -8.40 3.84 3.45
CA ALA A 43 -6.99 3.62 3.73
C ALA A 43 -6.11 4.87 3.63
N ALA A 44 -6.66 6.04 3.30
CA ALA A 44 -5.86 7.22 2.99
C ALA A 44 -5.01 7.72 4.17
N ASP A 45 -5.52 7.68 5.41
CA ASP A 45 -4.75 8.09 6.59
C ASP A 45 -3.62 7.08 6.90
N ILE A 46 -3.89 5.78 6.70
CA ILE A 46 -2.88 4.72 6.85
C ILE A 46 -1.75 4.94 5.85
N VAL A 47 -2.07 5.13 4.57
CA VAL A 47 -1.08 5.34 3.52
C VAL A 47 -0.33 6.65 3.74
N ALA A 48 -1.00 7.72 4.16
CA ALA A 48 -0.33 8.99 4.48
C ALA A 48 0.68 8.82 5.62
N ALA A 49 0.30 8.16 6.72
CA ALA A 49 1.20 7.89 7.83
C ALA A 49 2.40 7.03 7.41
N LEU A 50 2.17 6.00 6.60
CA LEU A 50 3.25 5.14 6.10
C LEU A 50 4.21 5.91 5.17
N PHE A 51 3.71 6.54 4.12
CA PHE A 51 4.54 7.16 3.09
C PHE A 51 5.22 8.45 3.51
N PHE A 52 4.64 9.20 4.45
CA PHE A 52 5.12 10.54 4.81
C PHE A 52 5.58 10.66 6.27
N SER A 53 5.70 9.54 7.00
CA SER A 53 6.25 9.56 8.36
C SER A 53 6.98 8.28 8.76
N VAL A 54 6.40 7.11 8.49
CA VAL A 54 6.90 5.84 9.07
C VAL A 54 7.95 5.15 8.19
N MET A 55 7.71 5.03 6.88
CA MET A 55 8.59 4.29 5.98
C MET A 55 9.85 5.07 5.64
N ARG A 56 10.97 4.36 5.52
CA ARG A 56 12.24 4.87 5.03
C ARG A 56 12.46 4.40 3.60
N TYR A 57 12.41 5.29 2.63
CA TYR A 57 12.61 4.96 1.23
C TYR A 57 13.11 6.18 0.45
N ASP A 58 13.64 5.94 -0.75
CA ASP A 58 14.00 6.99 -1.70
C ASP A 58 12.90 7.11 -2.78
N PRO A 59 12.12 8.21 -2.81
CA PRO A 59 11.10 8.41 -3.83
C PRO A 59 11.63 8.38 -5.26
N GLN A 60 12.90 8.74 -5.48
CA GLN A 60 13.54 8.75 -6.81
C GLN A 60 14.19 7.40 -7.16
N ASN A 61 14.32 6.51 -6.18
CA ASN A 61 14.81 5.15 -6.38
C ASN A 61 13.96 4.12 -5.60
N PRO A 62 12.73 3.83 -6.07
CA PRO A 62 11.81 2.92 -5.37
C PRO A 62 12.35 1.50 -5.14
N LYS A 63 13.37 1.08 -5.89
CA LYS A 63 13.98 -0.25 -5.79
C LYS A 63 15.24 -0.29 -4.91
N ALA A 64 15.63 0.83 -4.29
CA ALA A 64 16.80 0.87 -3.43
C ALA A 64 16.74 -0.25 -2.37
N LEU A 65 17.83 -1.02 -2.27
CA LEU A 65 17.85 -2.29 -1.52
C LEU A 65 17.36 -2.14 -0.09
N ASN A 66 17.76 -1.05 0.59
CA ASN A 66 17.42 -0.82 1.99
C ASN A 66 16.16 0.04 2.20
N SER A 67 15.37 0.28 1.14
CA SER A 67 14.06 0.92 1.31
C SER A 67 13.07 -0.04 1.94
N ASP A 68 12.29 0.48 2.88
CA ASP A 68 11.11 -0.19 3.38
C ASP A 68 10.17 -0.52 2.22
N ARG A 69 9.52 -1.67 2.31
CA ARG A 69 8.69 -2.22 1.24
C ARG A 69 7.23 -2.04 1.58
N PHE A 70 6.43 -1.65 0.59
CA PHE A 70 4.99 -1.51 0.74
C PHE A 70 4.27 -2.39 -0.28
N VAL A 71 3.47 -3.33 0.22
CA VAL A 71 2.62 -4.19 -0.60
C VAL A 71 1.16 -3.78 -0.39
N LEU A 72 0.53 -3.27 -1.45
CA LEU A 72 -0.90 -3.04 -1.47
C LEU A 72 -1.62 -4.35 -1.82
N SER A 73 -1.90 -5.19 -0.81
CA SER A 73 -2.57 -6.49 -0.99
C SER A 73 -4.00 -6.33 -1.51
N LYS A 74 -4.74 -5.33 -0.99
CA LYS A 74 -6.01 -4.87 -1.55
C LYS A 74 -5.80 -4.06 -2.83
N GLY A 75 -5.23 -4.69 -3.86
CA GLY A 75 -4.72 -4.05 -5.07
C GLY A 75 -5.74 -3.22 -5.85
N HIS A 76 -7.04 -3.47 -5.65
CA HIS A 76 -8.10 -2.66 -6.26
C HIS A 76 -8.08 -1.18 -5.79
N ALA A 77 -7.43 -0.87 -4.65
CA ALA A 77 -7.13 0.48 -4.18
C ALA A 77 -5.88 1.11 -4.86
N ALA A 78 -5.47 0.61 -6.04
CA ALA A 78 -4.34 1.11 -6.81
C ALA A 78 -4.27 2.65 -6.96
N PRO A 79 -5.39 3.37 -7.20
CA PRO A 79 -5.36 4.83 -7.29
C PRO A 79 -4.76 5.52 -6.06
N LEU A 80 -4.95 4.96 -4.86
CA LEU A 80 -4.34 5.46 -3.63
C LEU A 80 -2.82 5.31 -3.63
N LEU A 81 -2.33 4.15 -4.06
CA LEU A 81 -0.89 3.89 -4.19
C LEU A 81 -0.25 4.85 -5.20
N TYR A 82 -0.91 5.05 -6.34
CA TYR A 82 -0.41 5.95 -7.38
C TYR A 82 -0.41 7.40 -6.89
N ALA A 83 -1.46 7.83 -6.20
CA ALA A 83 -1.51 9.16 -5.59
C ALA A 83 -0.38 9.36 -4.57
N ALA A 84 -0.06 8.35 -3.76
CA ALA A 84 1.04 8.42 -2.79
C ALA A 84 2.41 8.59 -3.45
N TRP A 85 2.69 7.84 -4.52
CA TRP A 85 3.94 7.97 -5.27
C TRP A 85 4.06 9.29 -6.06
N ALA A 86 2.95 9.78 -6.62
CA ALA A 86 2.91 11.10 -7.24
C ALA A 86 3.14 12.23 -6.22
N GLU A 87 2.54 12.11 -5.04
CA GLU A 87 2.72 13.05 -3.92
C GLU A 87 4.14 12.99 -3.34
N ALA A 88 4.77 11.81 -3.32
CA ALA A 88 6.18 11.64 -2.97
C ALA A 88 7.15 12.18 -4.05
N GLY A 89 6.64 12.60 -5.21
CA GLY A 89 7.40 13.26 -6.26
C GLY A 89 8.08 12.31 -7.27
N LEU A 90 7.69 11.04 -7.33
CA LEU A 90 8.24 10.11 -8.31
C LEU A 90 7.82 10.45 -9.75
N PHE A 91 6.59 10.93 -9.93
CA PHE A 91 6.07 11.34 -11.24
C PHE A 91 5.03 12.46 -11.10
N PRO A 92 4.72 13.22 -12.17
CA PRO A 92 3.78 14.33 -12.10
C PRO A 92 2.36 13.89 -11.73
N LYS A 93 1.70 14.63 -10.82
CA LYS A 93 0.29 14.36 -10.44
C LYS A 93 -0.69 14.33 -11.61
N SER A 94 -0.41 15.06 -12.69
CA SER A 94 -1.23 15.05 -13.91
C SER A 94 -1.34 13.65 -14.54
N ASP A 95 -0.34 12.78 -14.34
CA ASP A 95 -0.36 11.43 -14.88
C ASP A 95 -1.41 10.54 -14.21
N LEU A 96 -1.86 10.89 -12.99
CA LEU A 96 -2.93 10.16 -12.29
C LEU A 96 -4.23 10.14 -13.10
N LEU A 97 -4.48 11.17 -13.92
CA LEU A 97 -5.64 11.25 -14.81
C LEU A 97 -5.56 10.28 -16.01
N LYS A 98 -4.40 9.65 -16.24
CA LYS A 98 -4.21 8.63 -17.27
C LYS A 98 -4.53 7.21 -16.76
N LEU A 99 -5.06 7.08 -15.55
CA LEU A 99 -5.46 5.80 -14.95
C LEU A 99 -6.27 4.96 -15.95
N ARG A 100 -5.90 3.68 -16.12
CA ARG A 100 -6.59 2.68 -16.96
C ARG A 100 -6.65 3.01 -18.46
N THR A 101 -5.93 4.03 -18.94
CA THR A 101 -5.80 4.25 -20.39
C THR A 101 -4.79 3.28 -21.00
N LEU A 102 -4.99 2.89 -22.26
CA LEU A 102 -4.14 1.90 -22.94
C LEU A 102 -2.66 2.31 -23.03
N THR A 103 -2.38 3.61 -22.99
CA THR A 103 -1.02 4.18 -23.12
C THR A 103 -0.36 4.48 -21.77
N SER A 104 -0.98 4.09 -20.66
CA SER A 104 -0.50 4.37 -19.31
C SER A 104 -0.17 3.09 -18.57
N ASP A 105 0.93 3.11 -17.82
CA ASP A 105 1.28 2.02 -16.91
C ASP A 105 0.53 2.09 -15.57
N LEU A 106 -0.23 3.17 -15.32
CA LEU A 106 -1.15 3.26 -14.18
C LEU A 106 -2.40 2.41 -14.47
N GLU A 107 -2.26 1.10 -14.27
CA GLU A 107 -3.31 0.12 -14.52
C GLU A 107 -4.38 0.08 -13.42
N GLY A 108 -5.47 -0.65 -13.65
CA GLY A 108 -6.56 -0.80 -12.67
C GLY A 108 -6.18 -1.52 -11.38
N HIS A 109 -5.08 -2.28 -11.40
CA HIS A 109 -4.42 -2.91 -10.26
C HIS A 109 -2.90 -2.70 -10.41
N PRO A 110 -2.11 -2.66 -9.33
CA PRO A 110 -0.66 -2.50 -9.41
C PRO A 110 -0.03 -3.63 -10.23
N THR A 111 0.95 -3.30 -11.08
CA THR A 111 1.76 -4.28 -11.81
C THR A 111 3.24 -3.93 -11.73
N PRO A 112 4.15 -4.92 -11.84
CA PRO A 112 5.59 -4.70 -11.73
C PRO A 112 6.22 -3.97 -12.93
N ARG A 113 5.41 -3.52 -13.91
CA ARG A 113 5.88 -2.53 -14.90
C ARG A 113 6.17 -1.18 -14.24
N LEU A 114 5.47 -0.88 -13.14
CA LEU A 114 5.75 0.26 -12.29
C LEU A 114 6.93 -0.08 -11.37
N SER A 115 7.97 0.77 -11.37
CA SER A 115 9.21 0.54 -10.62
C SER A 115 9.01 0.41 -9.11
N PHE A 116 7.91 0.96 -8.60
CA PHE A 116 7.51 0.99 -7.19
C PHE A 116 6.55 -0.14 -6.79
N VAL A 117 6.33 -1.11 -7.67
CA VAL A 117 5.47 -2.27 -7.42
C VAL A 117 6.30 -3.54 -7.59
N ASP A 118 6.46 -4.31 -6.52
CA ASP A 118 7.24 -5.54 -6.57
C ASP A 118 6.45 -6.72 -7.17
N MET A 119 5.11 -6.73 -7.04
CA MET A 119 4.23 -7.81 -7.50
C MET A 119 2.83 -7.29 -7.83
N ALA A 120 2.14 -7.97 -8.75
CA ALA A 120 0.75 -7.67 -9.04
C ALA A 120 -0.19 -8.23 -7.97
N THR A 121 -1.16 -7.43 -7.50
CA THR A 121 -2.03 -7.78 -6.35
C THR A 121 -3.52 -7.67 -6.65
N GLY A 122 -3.92 -7.93 -7.91
CA GLY A 122 -5.33 -7.91 -8.31
C GLY A 122 -6.16 -9.05 -7.70
N SER A 123 -5.55 -10.21 -7.48
CA SER A 123 -6.17 -11.31 -6.73
C SER A 123 -5.94 -11.08 -5.24
N LEU A 124 -7.03 -10.93 -4.49
CA LEU A 124 -6.98 -10.78 -3.03
C LEU A 124 -6.32 -11.99 -2.36
N GLY A 125 -5.74 -11.76 -1.18
CA GLY A 125 -5.14 -12.81 -0.35
C GLY A 125 -3.70 -13.17 -0.74
N GLN A 126 -3.15 -12.58 -1.82
CA GLN A 126 -1.80 -12.89 -2.30
C GLN A 126 -0.73 -11.90 -1.84
N GLY A 127 -1.08 -10.69 -1.42
CA GLY A 127 -0.08 -9.69 -1.03
C GLY A 127 0.62 -9.99 0.30
N LEU A 128 -0.06 -10.60 1.28
CA LEU A 128 0.62 -11.04 2.51
C LEU A 128 1.64 -12.16 2.28
N PRO A 129 1.33 -13.24 1.54
CA PRO A 129 2.34 -14.21 1.12
C PRO A 129 3.58 -13.57 0.47
N VAL A 130 3.38 -12.59 -0.41
CA VAL A 130 4.47 -11.84 -1.06
C VAL A 130 5.26 -11.03 -0.04
N GLY A 131 4.59 -10.28 0.83
CA GLY A 131 5.23 -9.49 1.89
C GLY A 131 6.05 -10.36 2.85
N ILE A 132 5.62 -11.59 3.11
CA ILE A 132 6.40 -12.58 3.88
C ILE A 132 7.67 -12.98 3.15
N GLY A 133 7.59 -13.27 1.85
CA GLY A 133 8.78 -13.58 1.05
C GLY A 133 9.81 -12.45 1.08
N ILE A 134 9.34 -11.20 0.94
CA ILE A 134 10.17 -10.00 1.04
C ILE A 134 10.81 -9.89 2.43
N ALA A 135 10.02 -10.05 3.49
CA ALA A 135 10.51 -9.96 4.87
C ALA A 135 11.51 -11.07 5.23
N LEU A 136 11.27 -12.31 4.77
CA LEU A 136 12.19 -13.45 4.90
C LEU A 136 13.52 -13.16 4.20
N ASN A 137 13.48 -12.66 2.97
CA ASN A 137 14.67 -12.32 2.21
C ASN A 137 15.50 -11.25 2.93
N ALA A 138 14.86 -10.15 3.35
CA ALA A 138 15.52 -9.08 4.09
C ALA A 138 16.18 -9.58 5.38
N LYS A 139 15.48 -10.43 6.15
CA LYS A 139 15.94 -10.89 7.47
C LYS A 139 17.04 -11.95 7.38
N PHE A 140 16.90 -12.93 6.50
CA PHE A 140 17.73 -14.15 6.52
C PHE A 140 18.72 -14.25 5.37
N VAL A 141 18.42 -13.66 4.21
CA VAL A 141 19.26 -13.76 3.00
C VAL A 141 20.16 -12.53 2.91
N ASP A 142 19.57 -11.36 2.68
CA ASP A 142 20.30 -10.12 2.42
C ASP A 142 20.78 -9.45 3.72
N LYS A 143 20.17 -9.79 4.87
CA LYS A 143 20.47 -9.23 6.20
C LYS A 143 20.39 -7.69 6.22
N LEU A 144 19.34 -7.17 5.60
CA LEU A 144 19.02 -5.75 5.53
C LEU A 144 18.06 -5.37 6.66
N ASP A 145 18.08 -4.10 7.08
CA ASP A 145 17.30 -3.60 8.22
C ASP A 145 15.97 -2.94 7.80
N HIS A 146 15.62 -3.06 6.51
CA HIS A 146 14.36 -2.56 5.99
C HIS A 146 13.16 -3.38 6.49
N ARG A 147 12.03 -2.70 6.63
CA ARG A 147 10.75 -3.28 7.05
C ARG A 147 9.89 -3.57 5.82
N THR A 148 8.88 -4.43 6.01
CA THR A 148 7.86 -4.72 5.00
C THR A 148 6.49 -4.41 5.59
N TYR A 149 5.71 -3.59 4.89
CA TYR A 149 4.36 -3.20 5.25
C TYR A 149 3.38 -3.78 4.22
N VAL A 150 2.34 -4.46 4.69
CA VAL A 150 1.31 -5.05 3.83
C VAL A 150 -0.04 -4.49 4.23
N LEU A 151 -0.71 -3.81 3.32
CA LEU A 151 -2.06 -3.28 3.53
C LEU A 151 -3.09 -4.21 2.89
N MET A 152 -3.98 -4.76 3.71
CA MET A 152 -5.04 -5.71 3.33
C MET A 152 -6.42 -5.14 3.61
N GLY A 153 -7.45 -5.66 2.93
CA GLY A 153 -8.83 -5.46 3.33
C GLY A 153 -9.29 -6.44 4.42
N ASP A 154 -10.32 -6.08 5.18
CA ASP A 154 -11.04 -7.02 6.04
C ASP A 154 -11.71 -8.14 5.23
N GLY A 155 -12.40 -7.80 4.14
CA GLY A 155 -13.00 -8.80 3.24
C GLY A 155 -11.97 -9.68 2.53
N GLU A 156 -10.73 -9.22 2.38
CA GLU A 156 -9.61 -10.03 1.87
C GLU A 156 -9.13 -11.06 2.90
N SER A 157 -9.32 -10.80 4.21
CA SER A 157 -8.82 -11.67 5.28
C SER A 157 -9.58 -13.00 5.40
N VAL A 158 -10.63 -13.22 4.60
CA VAL A 158 -11.29 -14.53 4.48
C VAL A 158 -10.57 -15.50 3.54
N GLU A 159 -9.62 -15.03 2.74
CA GLU A 159 -8.80 -15.89 1.87
C GLU A 159 -7.88 -16.76 2.72
N GLY A 160 -7.91 -18.09 2.49
CA GLY A 160 -7.12 -19.05 3.28
C GLY A 160 -5.61 -18.78 3.22
N SER A 161 -5.12 -18.25 2.10
CA SER A 161 -3.72 -17.89 1.91
C SER A 161 -3.23 -16.81 2.89
N VAL A 162 -4.11 -15.94 3.39
CA VAL A 162 -3.77 -14.95 4.42
C VAL A 162 -3.40 -15.64 5.73
N TRP A 163 -4.12 -16.71 6.09
CA TRP A 163 -3.89 -17.44 7.34
C TRP A 163 -2.70 -18.38 7.26
N GLU A 164 -2.50 -19.04 6.11
CA GLU A 164 -1.26 -19.78 5.84
C GLU A 164 -0.04 -18.86 5.96
N ALA A 165 -0.12 -17.67 5.34
CA ALA A 165 0.90 -16.65 5.45
C ALA A 165 1.12 -16.22 6.91
N ALA A 166 0.06 -15.87 7.66
CA ALA A 166 0.19 -15.48 9.07
C ALA A 166 0.92 -16.54 9.92
N GLU A 167 0.64 -17.83 9.69
CA GLU A 167 1.33 -18.93 10.38
C GLU A 167 2.82 -19.01 10.00
N VAL A 168 3.17 -18.81 8.73
CA VAL A 168 4.58 -18.74 8.29
C VAL A 168 5.30 -17.55 8.94
N ALA A 169 4.67 -16.37 9.01
CA ALA A 169 5.25 -15.20 9.65
C ALA A 169 5.52 -15.43 11.15
N ARG A 170 4.59 -16.10 11.84
CA ARG A 170 4.73 -16.52 13.23
C ARG A 170 5.86 -17.54 13.40
N TYR A 171 5.89 -18.57 12.56
CA TYR A 171 6.90 -19.64 12.62
C TYR A 171 8.33 -19.10 12.46
N HIS A 172 8.54 -18.16 11.54
CA HIS A 172 9.85 -17.53 11.30
C HIS A 172 10.14 -16.31 12.17
N GLY A 173 9.20 -15.87 13.03
CA GLY A 173 9.38 -14.70 13.90
C GLY A 173 9.70 -13.43 13.12
N LEU A 174 8.90 -13.09 12.10
CA LEU A 174 9.13 -11.93 11.21
C LEU A 174 8.77 -10.60 11.89
N ASP A 175 9.64 -10.14 12.79
CA ASP A 175 9.57 -8.82 13.47
C ASP A 175 9.80 -7.59 12.54
N ASN A 176 10.30 -7.83 11.33
CA ASN A 176 10.44 -6.83 10.26
C ASN A 176 9.20 -6.71 9.35
N LEU A 177 8.14 -7.48 9.59
CA LEU A 177 6.87 -7.40 8.87
C LEU A 177 5.81 -6.64 9.70
N CYS A 178 4.99 -5.83 9.02
CA CYS A 178 3.80 -5.19 9.59
C CYS A 178 2.62 -5.36 8.62
N ALA A 179 1.69 -6.25 8.96
CA ALA A 179 0.42 -6.39 8.27
C ALA A 179 -0.61 -5.43 8.88
N ILE A 180 -1.34 -4.71 8.03
CA ILE A 180 -2.36 -3.74 8.40
C ILE A 180 -3.66 -4.17 7.73
N VAL A 181 -4.72 -4.32 8.53
CA VAL A 181 -6.06 -4.66 8.03
C VAL A 181 -6.90 -3.39 8.04
N ASP A 182 -7.34 -2.95 6.86
CA ASP A 182 -8.34 -1.90 6.69
C ASP A 182 -9.73 -2.47 6.96
N VAL A 183 -10.15 -2.40 8.23
CA VAL A 183 -11.45 -2.85 8.71
C VAL A 183 -12.50 -1.77 8.46
N ASN A 184 -12.95 -1.67 7.22
CA ASN A 184 -13.93 -0.69 6.78
C ASN A 184 -15.38 -1.24 6.79
N ARG A 185 -15.58 -2.48 7.26
CA ARG A 185 -16.86 -3.16 7.49
C ARG A 185 -17.54 -3.70 6.22
N LEU A 186 -17.03 -3.43 5.03
CA LEU A 186 -17.71 -3.73 3.78
C LEU A 186 -16.82 -4.51 2.80
N GLY A 187 -17.34 -5.62 2.29
CA GLY A 187 -16.80 -6.31 1.13
C GLY A 187 -17.34 -5.70 -0.17
N GLN A 188 -17.23 -6.46 -1.27
CA GLN A 188 -17.69 -6.00 -2.59
C GLN A 188 -19.21 -5.90 -2.70
N SER A 189 -19.95 -6.89 -2.18
CA SER A 189 -21.42 -6.96 -2.31
C SER A 189 -22.16 -6.76 -0.99
N ASP A 190 -21.51 -7.01 0.15
CA ASP A 190 -22.14 -7.11 1.46
C ASP A 190 -21.19 -6.66 2.58
N PRO A 191 -21.71 -6.37 3.79
CA PRO A 191 -20.89 -6.21 4.98
C PRO A 191 -20.01 -7.45 5.26
N THR A 192 -18.81 -7.22 5.78
CA THR A 192 -17.94 -8.29 6.29
C THR A 192 -18.44 -8.79 7.64
N ILE A 193 -18.09 -10.04 7.98
CA ILE A 193 -18.43 -10.69 9.26
C ILE A 193 -17.69 -10.09 10.46
#